data_AF-A0A0B5DL31-F1
#
_entry.id   AF-A0A0B5DL31-F1
#
_cell.length_a   1.000
_cell.length_b   1.000
_cell.length_c   1.000
_cell.angle_alpha   90.00
_cell.angle_beta   90.00
_cell.angle_gamma   90.00
#
_symmetry.space_group_name_H-M   'P 1'
#
loop_
_entity.id
_entity.type
_entity.pdbx_description
1 polymer ?
#
loop_
_entity_poly.entity_id
_entity_poly.type
_entity_poly.pdbx_seq_one_letter_code
_entity_poly.pdbx_strand_id
1 'polypeptide(L)'
;MADQEPSPLRFAFRLPGFTWEQERDARLSHFIRTCLTHVNATGCTDERRWAAGVGDVFAEWDKKRVLSDNDPSSSQINALGWALRCIARSAWRDAPGWEDSFHPRATSPETASEPHS
;
A
#
# COMPACT_ATOMS: atom_id res chain seq x y z
N MET A 1 -6.85 24.16 28.74
CA MET A 1 -7.05 22.81 28.19
C MET A 1 -7.39 22.99 26.73
N ALA A 2 -6.43 22.76 25.84
CA ALA A 2 -6.66 22.68 24.39
C ALA A 2 -6.07 21.34 23.94
N ASP A 3 -6.96 20.49 23.46
CA ASP A 3 -6.72 19.14 22.98
C ASP A 3 -6.00 19.22 21.64
N GLN A 4 -4.72 18.85 21.62
CA GLN A 4 -3.90 18.90 20.41
C GLN A 4 -3.93 17.51 19.76
N GLU A 5 -4.80 17.35 18.77
CA GLU A 5 -4.91 16.16 17.92
C GLU A 5 -3.52 15.76 17.38
N PRO A 6 -3.15 14.47 17.49
CA PRO A 6 -1.90 13.98 16.94
C PRO A 6 -1.99 14.03 15.42
N SER A 7 -1.29 15.00 14.82
CA SER A 7 -1.12 15.09 13.38
C SER A 7 -0.61 13.74 12.85
N PRO A 8 -1.23 13.16 11.82
CA PRO A 8 -0.72 11.94 11.22
C PRO A 8 0.68 12.24 10.71
N LEU A 9 1.67 11.52 11.23
CA LEU A 9 3.06 11.60 10.82
C LEU A 9 3.16 11.26 9.33
N ARG A 10 3.05 12.29 8.49
CA ARG A 10 3.40 12.22 7.07
C ARG A 10 4.91 12.05 7.01
N PHE A 11 5.38 10.80 7.13
CA PHE A 11 6.76 10.42 6.83
C PHE A 11 6.99 10.62 5.32
N ALA A 12 7.28 11.86 4.93
CA ALA A 12 7.80 12.17 3.61
C ALA A 12 9.29 11.80 3.58
N PHE A 13 9.59 10.51 3.55
CA PHE A 13 10.91 10.02 3.15
C PHE A 13 11.05 10.25 1.64
N ARG A 14 11.41 11.47 1.24
CA ARG A 14 11.93 11.72 -0.12
C ARG A 14 13.37 11.26 -0.15
N LEU A 15 13.59 10.01 -0.52
CA LEU A 15 14.94 9.51 -0.80
C LEU A 15 15.38 10.08 -2.15
N PRO A 16 16.51 10.81 -2.22
CA PRO A 16 16.99 11.34 -3.50
C PRO A 16 17.27 10.17 -4.45
N GLY A 17 16.51 10.09 -5.56
CA GLY A 17 16.68 9.09 -6.61
C GLY A 17 15.50 8.13 -6.84
N PHE A 18 14.50 8.10 -5.95
CA PHE A 18 13.32 7.26 -6.14
C PHE A 18 12.20 8.01 -6.89
N THR A 19 11.51 7.32 -7.81
CA THR A 19 10.28 7.87 -8.40
C THR A 19 9.16 7.83 -7.36
N TRP A 20 8.17 8.73 -7.47
CA TRP A 20 7.02 8.76 -6.58
C TRP A 20 6.31 7.40 -6.46
N GLU A 21 6.25 6.65 -7.56
CA GLU A 21 5.66 5.32 -7.62
C GLU A 21 6.43 4.31 -6.77
N GLN A 22 7.76 4.36 -6.80
CA GLN A 22 8.59 3.49 -5.97
C GLN A 22 8.43 3.79 -4.48
N GLU A 23 8.32 5.07 -4.11
CA GLU A 23 8.04 5.46 -2.72
C GLU A 23 6.65 5.00 -2.27
N ARG A 24 5.61 5.20 -3.09
CA ARG A 24 4.25 4.70 -2.84
C ARG A 24 4.28 3.19 -2.63
N ASP A 25 4.95 2.47 -3.52
CA ASP A 25 5.02 1.02 -3.49
C ASP A 25 5.80 0.51 -2.27
N ALA A 26 6.86 1.20 -1.84
CA ALA A 26 7.55 0.89 -0.59
C ALA A 26 6.63 1.06 0.63
N ARG A 27 5.88 2.17 0.71
CA ARG A 27 4.90 2.40 1.79
C ARG A 27 3.77 1.37 1.78
N LEU A 28 3.22 1.06 0.60
CA LEU A 28 2.20 0.03 0.43
C LEU A 28 2.71 -1.36 0.88
N SER A 29 3.94 -1.72 0.51
CA SER A 29 4.57 -2.98 0.92
C SER A 29 4.71 -3.07 2.44
N HIS A 30 5.14 -1.98 3.08
CA HIS A 30 5.21 -1.91 4.53
C HIS A 30 3.83 -2.04 5.20
N PHE A 31 2.83 -1.30 4.71
CA PHE A 31 1.46 -1.37 5.20
C PHE A 31 0.90 -2.79 5.14
N ILE A 32 0.99 -3.44 3.98
CA ILE A 32 0.48 -4.81 3.78
C ILE A 32 1.17 -5.80 4.71
N ARG A 33 2.50 -5.72 4.87
CA ARG A 33 3.24 -6.58 5.82
C ARG A 33 2.71 -6.42 7.25
N THR A 34 2.49 -5.19 7.69
CA THR A 34 1.93 -4.89 9.02
C THR A 34 0.53 -5.47 9.19
N CYS A 35 -0.36 -5.30 8.21
CA CYS A 35 -1.70 -5.89 8.24
C CYS A 35 -1.67 -7.42 8.29
N LEU A 36 -0.83 -8.06 7.47
CA LEU A 36 -0.68 -9.52 7.46
C LEU A 36 -0.14 -10.04 8.80
N THR A 37 0.84 -9.37 9.40
CA THR A 37 1.34 -9.71 10.74
C THR A 37 0.24 -9.58 11.80
N HIS A 38 -0.56 -8.51 11.74
CA HIS A 38 -1.67 -8.30 12.66
C HIS A 38 -2.73 -9.40 12.56
N VAL A 39 -3.19 -9.74 11.34
CA VAL A 39 -4.19 -10.79 11.11
C VAL A 39 -3.69 -12.16 11.56
N ASN A 40 -2.40 -12.45 11.37
CA ASN A 40 -1.79 -13.69 11.86
C ASN A 40 -1.76 -13.75 13.40
N ALA A 41 -1.63 -12.59 14.07
CA ALA A 41 -1.62 -12.50 15.53
C ALA A 41 -3.03 -12.54 16.16
N THR A 42 -4.03 -11.89 15.55
CA THR A 42 -5.41 -11.83 16.10
C THR A 42 -6.21 -13.08 15.80
N GLY A 43 -5.98 -13.69 14.64
CA GLY A 43 -6.57 -14.97 14.30
C GLY A 43 -8.06 -14.94 13.92
N CYS A 44 -8.63 -13.78 13.57
CA CYS A 44 -10.00 -13.71 13.06
C CYS A 44 -10.14 -14.42 11.71
N THR A 45 -11.06 -15.40 11.61
CA THR A 45 -11.16 -16.30 10.46
C THR A 45 -11.53 -15.60 9.16
N ASP A 46 -12.42 -14.60 9.23
CA ASP A 46 -12.84 -13.83 8.06
C ASP A 46 -11.72 -12.90 7.58
N GLU A 47 -11.02 -12.24 8.51
CA GLU A 47 -9.84 -11.43 8.18
C GLU A 47 -8.72 -12.27 7.56
N ARG A 48 -8.51 -13.50 8.03
CA ARG A 48 -7.53 -14.42 7.43
C ARG A 48 -7.85 -14.76 5.99
N ARG A 49 -9.13 -14.92 5.62
CA ARG A 49 -9.51 -15.25 4.25
C ARG A 49 -9.19 -14.09 3.30
N TRP A 50 -9.52 -12.86 3.69
CA TRP A 50 -9.16 -11.68 2.92
C TRP A 50 -7.65 -11.47 2.87
N ALA A 51 -6.97 -11.63 4.00
CA ALA A 51 -5.52 -11.54 4.11
C ALA A 51 -4.78 -12.57 3.26
N ALA A 52 -5.31 -13.79 3.11
CA ALA A 52 -4.73 -14.81 2.23
C ALA A 52 -4.72 -14.35 0.76
N GLY A 53 -5.86 -13.85 0.27
CA GLY A 53 -5.95 -13.32 -1.10
C GLY A 53 -5.05 -12.12 -1.35
N VAL A 54 -4.89 -11.23 -0.35
CA VAL A 54 -3.92 -10.13 -0.44
C VAL A 54 -2.48 -10.64 -0.37
N GLY A 55 -2.20 -11.62 0.48
CA GLY A 55 -0.88 -12.21 0.67
C GLY A 55 -0.31 -12.87 -0.59
N ASP A 56 -1.15 -13.60 -1.34
CA ASP A 56 -0.72 -14.26 -2.58
C ASP A 56 -0.27 -13.26 -3.64
N VAL A 57 -1.10 -12.24 -3.91
CA VAL A 57 -0.78 -11.18 -4.89
C VAL A 57 0.38 -10.32 -4.40
N PHE A 58 0.46 -10.04 -3.10
CA PHE A 58 1.56 -9.29 -2.50
C PHE A 58 2.89 -10.02 -2.67
N ALA A 59 2.94 -11.33 -2.41
CA ALA A 59 4.16 -12.12 -2.55
C ALA A 59 4.65 -12.14 -4.00
N GLU A 60 3.75 -12.29 -4.97
CA GLU A 60 4.12 -12.26 -6.38
C GLU A 60 4.61 -10.87 -6.82
N TRP A 61 3.88 -9.83 -6.42
CA TRP A 61 4.23 -8.45 -6.74
C TRP A 61 5.56 -8.02 -6.10
N ASP A 62 5.76 -8.26 -4.81
CA ASP A 62 6.98 -7.88 -4.09
C ASP A 62 8.20 -8.63 -4.63
N LYS A 63 8.07 -9.94 -4.93
CA LYS A 63 9.12 -10.73 -5.60
C LYS A 63 9.50 -10.14 -6.96
N LYS A 64 8.52 -9.84 -7.81
CA LYS A 64 8.80 -9.28 -9.15
C LYS A 64 9.38 -7.87 -9.06
N ARG A 65 8.90 -7.04 -8.13
CA ARG A 65 9.41 -5.70 -7.89
C ARG A 65 10.87 -5.71 -7.43
N VAL A 66 11.23 -6.57 -6.49
CA VAL A 66 12.61 -6.70 -5.99
C VAL A 66 13.55 -7.24 -7.06
N LEU A 67 13.10 -8.18 -7.90
CA LEU A 67 13.93 -8.73 -8.99
C LEU A 67 14.09 -7.78 -10.18
N SER A 68 13.19 -6.81 -10.34
CA SER A 68 13.18 -5.87 -11.47
C SER A 68 13.92 -4.57 -11.14
N ASP A 69 15.04 -4.66 -10.42
CA ASP A 69 15.84 -3.60 -9.76
C ASP A 69 16.14 -2.34 -10.64
N ASN A 70 15.83 -2.36 -11.94
CA ASN A 70 15.98 -1.21 -12.85
C ASN A 70 14.83 -1.01 -13.86
N ASP A 71 13.75 -1.80 -13.84
CA ASP A 71 12.59 -1.57 -14.74
C ASP A 71 11.24 -1.73 -14.01
N PRO A 72 10.81 -0.71 -13.23
CA PRO A 72 9.48 -0.64 -12.64
C PRO A 72 8.37 -0.44 -13.69
N SER A 73 8.73 -0.18 -14.97
CA SER A 73 7.76 0.07 -16.04
C SER A 73 7.19 -1.19 -16.68
N SER A 74 7.66 -2.38 -16.26
CA SER A 74 7.09 -3.65 -16.68
C SER A 74 5.57 -3.64 -16.48
N SER A 75 4.82 -3.72 -17.58
CA SER A 75 3.36 -3.73 -17.60
C SER A 75 2.77 -4.77 -16.66
N GLN A 76 3.50 -5.87 -16.43
CA GLN A 76 3.12 -6.91 -15.48
C GLN A 76 3.25 -6.47 -14.01
N ILE A 77 4.33 -5.77 -13.63
CA ILE A 77 4.51 -5.27 -12.26
C ILE A 77 3.46 -4.20 -11.96
N ASN A 78 3.19 -3.33 -12.93
CA ASN A 78 2.14 -2.32 -12.83
C ASN A 78 0.74 -2.92 -12.71
N ALA A 79 0.43 -3.95 -13.51
CA ALA A 79 -0.85 -4.66 -13.41
C ALA A 79 -1.02 -5.36 -12.06
N LEU A 80 0.02 -6.05 -11.57
CA LEU A 80 0.01 -6.68 -10.26
C LEU A 80 -0.11 -5.66 -9.12
N GLY A 81 0.63 -4.55 -9.21
CA GLY A 81 0.56 -3.47 -8.22
C GLY A 81 -0.81 -2.78 -8.21
N TRP A 82 -1.48 -2.67 -9.37
CA TRP A 82 -2.85 -2.18 -9.44
C TRP A 82 -3.84 -3.17 -8.84
N ALA A 83 -3.73 -4.46 -9.20
CA ALA A 83 -4.58 -5.51 -8.65
C ALA A 83 -4.45 -5.59 -7.12
N LEU A 84 -3.21 -5.50 -6.61
CA LEU A 84 -2.90 -5.46 -5.18
C LEU A 84 -3.59 -4.30 -4.48
N ARG A 85 -3.54 -3.09 -5.06
CA ARG A 85 -4.23 -1.91 -4.51
C ARG A 85 -5.75 -2.08 -4.47
N CYS A 86 -6.34 -2.72 -5.49
CA CYS A 86 -7.78 -3.00 -5.52
C CYS A 86 -8.23 -3.95 -4.41
N ILE A 87 -7.50 -5.05 -4.22
CA ILE A 87 -7.83 -6.05 -3.20
C ILE A 87 -7.51 -5.53 -1.79
N ALA A 88 -6.38 -4.84 -1.60
CA ALA A 88 -6.00 -4.27 -0.32
C ALA A 88 -6.98 -3.17 0.12
N ARG A 89 -7.49 -2.36 -0.82
CA ARG A 89 -8.57 -1.40 -0.52
C ARG A 89 -9.83 -2.10 -0.05
N SER A 90 -10.23 -3.19 -0.71
CA SER A 90 -11.43 -3.93 -0.32
C SER A 90 -11.30 -4.55 1.07
N ALA A 91 -10.08 -4.97 1.46
CA ALA A 91 -9.81 -5.57 2.75
C ALA A 91 -9.59 -4.55 3.89
N TRP A 92 -8.92 -3.41 3.61
CA TRP A 92 -8.31 -2.57 4.63
C TRP A 92 -8.42 -1.06 4.38
N ARG A 93 -9.35 -0.59 3.54
CA ARG A 93 -9.57 0.87 3.35
C ARG A 93 -9.82 1.64 4.65
N ASP A 94 -10.42 0.97 5.64
CA ASP A 94 -10.80 1.55 6.94
C ASP A 94 -9.75 1.21 8.02
N ALA A 95 -8.65 0.55 7.66
CA ALA A 95 -7.59 0.18 8.59
C ALA A 95 -6.66 1.38 8.86
N PRO A 96 -6.15 1.52 10.10
CA PRO A 96 -5.20 2.57 10.43
C PRO A 96 -3.92 2.45 9.59
N GLY A 97 -3.50 3.56 8.99
CA GLY A 97 -2.31 3.62 8.12
C GLY A 97 -2.60 3.42 6.63
N TRP A 98 -3.86 3.22 6.22
CA TRP A 98 -4.23 3.34 4.82
C TRP A 98 -4.01 4.78 4.32
N GLU A 99 -3.33 4.94 3.18
CA GLU A 99 -3.08 6.23 2.55
C GLU A 99 -3.89 6.36 1.25
N ASP A 100 -4.35 7.58 0.91
CA ASP A 100 -4.99 7.87 -0.38
C ASP A 100 -4.09 7.52 -1.57
N SER A 101 -2.77 7.60 -1.37
CA SER A 101 -1.78 7.20 -2.37
C SER A 101 -1.84 5.71 -2.73
N PHE A 102 -2.43 4.86 -1.88
CA PHE A 102 -2.64 3.43 -2.16
C PHE A 102 -3.87 3.18 -3.04
N HIS A 103 -4.68 4.20 -3.30
CA HIS A 103 -5.85 4.05 -4.13
C HIS A 103 -5.47 3.61 -5.56
N PRO A 104 -6.22 2.69 -6.20
CA PRO A 104 -5.91 2.23 -7.56
C PRO A 104 -5.88 3.33 -8.63
N ARG A 105 -6.57 4.45 -8.38
CA ARG A 105 -6.58 5.64 -9.25
C ARG A 105 -5.41 6.60 -8.99
N ALA A 106 -4.63 6.40 -7.92
CA ALA A 106 -3.46 7.22 -7.65
C ALA A 106 -2.33 6.84 -8.61
N THR A 107 -2.30 7.54 -9.74
CA THR A 107 -1.27 7.43 -10.79
C THR A 107 -0.19 8.48 -10.63
N SER A 108 -0.40 9.50 -9.79
CA SER A 108 0.51 10.63 -9.61
C SER A 108 0.33 11.23 -8.20
N PRO A 109 1.32 11.98 -7.70
CA PRO A 109 1.20 12.65 -6.39
C PRO A 109 0.00 13.60 -6.30
N GLU A 110 -0.38 14.21 -7.43
CA GLU A 110 -1.53 15.12 -7.52
C GLU A 110 -2.86 14.37 -7.36
N THR A 111 -3.00 13.21 -7.99
CA THR A 111 -4.22 12.38 -7.89
C THR A 111 -4.34 11.62 -6.57
N ALA A 112 -3.27 11.57 -5.78
CA ALA A 112 -3.27 11.07 -4.41
C ALA A 112 -3.71 12.11 -3.37
N SER A 113 -3.79 13.40 -3.75
CA SER A 113 -4.07 14.51 -2.84
C SER A 113 -5.46 15.11 -3.00
N GLU A 114 -6.26 14.66 -3.98
CA GLU A 114 -7.61 15.18 -4.17
C GLU A 114 -8.57 14.66 -3.08
N PRO A 115 -9.08 15.54 -2.20
CA PRO A 115 -10.18 15.17 -1.34
C PRO A 115 -11.43 14.99 -2.21
N HIS A 116 -12.08 13.84 -2.08
CA HIS A 116 -13.41 13.65 -2.62
C HIS A 116 -14.34 14.76 -2.07
N SER A 117 -14.75 15.67 -2.96
CA SER A 117 -15.91 16.55 -2.74
C SER A 117 -17.21 15.78 -2.90
#